data_AF-A0A7M3E3J9-F1
#
_entry.id   AF-A0A7M3E3J9-F1
#
_cell.length_a   1.000
_cell.length_b   1.000
_cell.length_c   1.000
_cell.angle_alpha   90.00
_cell.angle_beta   90.00
_cell.angle_gamma   90.00
#
_symmetry.space_group_name_H-M   'P 1'
#
loop_
_entity.id
_entity.type
_entity.pdbx_description
1 polymer ?
#
loop_
_entity_poly.entity_id
_entity_poly.type
_entity_poly.pdbx_seq_one_letter_code
_entity_poly.pdbx_strand_id
1 'polypeptide(L)'
;MKVIFPLIGLVICVAILGLYLWRLHHFERSVATIEAVWEEEVSRRGVTVITMADLSFSRTTPTGESLPCRYQFEIGTPRDGFKVGDKLDIVPATGTCQRADIIGRSE
;
A
#
# COMPACT_ATOMS: atom_id res chain seq x y z
N MET A 1 14.64 -31.84 -24.99
CA MET A 1 14.64 -30.37 -24.80
C MET A 1 13.29 -29.84 -24.29
N LYS A 2 12.71 -30.42 -23.22
CA LYS A 2 11.38 -30.00 -22.68
C LYS A 2 11.40 -29.52 -21.22
N VAL A 3 12.52 -29.72 -20.51
CA VAL A 3 12.62 -29.47 -19.05
C VAL A 3 13.32 -28.14 -18.71
N ILE A 4 13.94 -27.47 -19.69
CA ILE A 4 14.70 -26.23 -19.46
C ILE A 4 13.78 -25.01 -19.30
N PHE A 5 12.69 -24.96 -20.07
CA PHE A 5 11.71 -23.87 -20.00
C PHE A 5 11.02 -23.71 -18.63
N PRO A 6 10.54 -24.77 -17.94
CA PRO A 6 9.94 -24.62 -16.62
C PRO A 6 10.94 -24.21 -15.53
N LEU A 7 12.22 -24.59 -15.66
CA LEU A 7 13.27 -24.21 -14.71
C LEU A 7 13.58 -22.71 -14.78
N ILE A 8 13.66 -22.12 -15.97
CA ILE A 8 13.85 -20.67 -16.13
C ILE A 8 12.65 -19.91 -15.56
N GLY A 9 11.43 -20.37 -15.83
CA GLY A 9 10.21 -19.79 -15.25
C GLY A 9 10.22 -19.81 -13.72
N LEU A 10 10.61 -20.94 -13.12
CA LEU A 10 10.73 -21.09 -11.68
C LEU A 10 11.74 -20.09 -11.08
N VAL A 11 12.93 -19.96 -11.69
CA VAL A 11 13.98 -19.04 -11.22
C VAL A 11 13.48 -17.59 -11.26
N ILE A 12 12.76 -17.19 -12.31
CA ILE A 12 12.17 -15.85 -12.41
C ILE A 12 11.13 -15.63 -11.30
N CYS A 13 10.23 -16.60 -11.06
CA CYS A 13 9.25 -16.50 -9.97
C CYS A 13 9.92 -16.35 -8.60
N VAL A 14 10.97 -17.14 -8.33
CA VAL A 14 11.73 -17.06 -7.08
C VAL A 14 12.42 -15.71 -6.93
N ALA A 15 13.01 -15.17 -8.01
CA ALA A 15 13.63 -13.85 -7.99
C ALA A 15 12.61 -12.73 -7.70
N ILE A 16 11.42 -12.78 -8.31
CA ILE A 16 10.34 -11.81 -8.07
C ILE A 16 9.86 -11.89 -6.62
N LEU A 17 9.61 -13.10 -6.11
CA LEU A 17 9.21 -13.33 -4.72
C LEU A 17 10.29 -12.83 -3.74
N GLY A 18 11.56 -13.12 -4.01
CA GLY A 18 12.68 -12.66 -3.20
C GLY A 18 12.79 -11.15 -3.15
N LEU A 19 12.65 -10.46 -4.29
CA LEU A 19 12.63 -8.99 -4.34
C LEU A 19 11.43 -8.39 -3.58
N TYR A 20 10.26 -9.00 -3.68
CA TYR A 20 9.06 -8.55 -2.97
C TYR A 20 9.24 -8.70 -1.44
N LEU A 21 9.72 -9.85 -0.98
CA LEU A 21 9.98 -10.08 0.45
C LEU A 21 11.10 -9.17 0.98
N TRP A 22 12.17 -8.98 0.22
CA TRP A 22 13.23 -8.03 0.58
C TRP A 22 12.68 -6.61 0.75
N ARG A 23 11.84 -6.16 -0.19
CA ARG A 23 11.14 -4.87 -0.10
C ARG A 23 10.31 -4.79 1.19
N LEU A 24 9.46 -5.76 1.47
CA LEU A 24 8.62 -5.76 2.67
C LEU A 24 9.38 -5.77 4.00
N HIS A 25 10.65 -6.21 3.99
CA HIS A 25 11.52 -6.21 5.17
C HIS A 25 12.36 -4.93 5.28
N HIS A 26 12.76 -4.34 4.16
CA HIS A 26 13.69 -3.20 4.15
C HIS A 26 13.00 -1.84 4.28
N PHE A 27 11.74 -1.73 3.87
CA PHE A 27 10.99 -0.49 4.02
C PHE A 27 10.24 -0.47 5.35
N GLU A 28 10.37 0.63 6.08
CA GLU A 28 9.69 0.81 7.35
C GLU A 28 8.17 0.77 7.16
N ARG A 29 7.52 -0.09 7.94
CA ARG A 29 6.07 -0.12 8.04
C ARG A 29 5.62 0.99 8.97
N SER A 30 4.51 1.62 8.61
CA SER A 30 3.86 2.64 9.43
C SER A 30 2.39 2.30 9.56
N VAL A 31 1.79 2.74 10.65
CA VAL A 31 0.36 2.59 10.88
C VAL A 31 -0.32 3.90 10.52
N ALA A 32 -1.17 3.85 9.51
CA ALA A 32 -2.01 4.98 9.12
C ALA A 32 -3.36 4.93 9.83
N THR A 33 -3.88 6.09 10.21
CA THR A 33 -5.23 6.23 10.76
C THR A 33 -6.14 6.89 9.73
N ILE A 34 -7.35 6.35 9.56
CA ILE A 34 -8.36 6.94 8.68
C ILE A 34 -9.01 8.13 9.39
N GLU A 35 -8.77 9.34 8.88
CA GLU A 35 -9.34 10.59 9.43
C GLU A 35 -10.69 10.93 8.78
N ALA A 36 -10.86 10.59 7.51
CA ALA A 36 -12.10 10.76 6.77
C ALA A 36 -12.22 9.64 5.74
N VAL A 37 -13.45 9.23 5.41
CA VAL A 37 -13.74 8.22 4.39
C VAL A 37 -14.95 8.66 3.57
N TRP A 38 -14.87 8.51 2.26
CA TRP A 38 -15.96 8.82 1.34
C TRP A 38 -15.93 7.88 0.12
N GLU A 39 -17.03 7.86 -0.61
CA GLU A 39 -17.14 7.14 -1.87
C GLU A 39 -16.98 8.11 -3.04
N GLU A 40 -16.26 7.68 -4.07
CA GLU A 40 -16.06 8.45 -5.29
C GLU A 40 -16.35 7.58 -6.51
N GLU A 41 -17.10 8.12 -7.46
CA GLU A 41 -17.36 7.46 -8.73
C GLU A 41 -16.23 7.79 -9.72
N VAL A 42 -15.51 6.75 -10.16
CA VAL A 42 -14.41 6.90 -11.11
C VAL A 42 -14.71 6.15 -12.40
N SER A 43 -14.45 6.81 -13.53
CA SER A 43 -14.57 6.22 -14.86
C SER A 43 -13.18 5.93 -15.43
N ARG A 44 -12.69 4.70 -15.21
CA ARG A 44 -11.39 4.23 -15.76
C ARG A 44 -11.60 3.21 -16.90
N ARG A 45 -12.50 2.25 -16.71
CA ARG A 45 -12.87 1.18 -17.66
C ARG A 45 -14.35 0.84 -17.57
N GLY A 46 -15.17 1.86 -17.37
CA GLY A 46 -16.52 1.76 -16.83
C GLY A 46 -16.64 2.49 -15.51
N VAL A 47 -17.87 2.77 -15.12
CA VAL A 47 -18.22 3.43 -13.87
C VAL A 47 -17.99 2.47 -12.71
N THR A 48 -17.11 2.83 -11.78
CA THR A 48 -16.85 2.07 -10.55
C THR A 48 -16.85 3.01 -9.36
N VAL A 49 -17.47 2.59 -8.27
CA VAL A 49 -17.42 3.32 -6.99
C VAL A 49 -16.22 2.81 -6.20
N ILE A 50 -15.32 3.72 -5.84
CA ILE A 50 -14.14 3.45 -5.01
C ILE A 50 -14.31 4.09 -3.64
N THR A 51 -13.63 3.56 -2.64
CA THR A 51 -13.55 4.15 -1.30
C THR A 51 -12.25 4.93 -1.19
N MET A 52 -12.40 6.22 -0.94
CA MET A 52 -11.32 7.16 -0.70
C MET A 52 -11.21 7.46 0.79
N ALA A 53 -10.01 7.74 1.26
CA ALA A 53 -9.79 8.16 2.63
C ALA A 53 -8.65 9.18 2.78
N ASP A 54 -8.83 10.09 3.74
CA ASP A 54 -7.74 10.87 4.30
C ASP A 54 -6.99 9.99 5.30
N LEU A 55 -5.71 9.70 5.03
CA LEU A 55 -4.86 8.94 5.93
C LEU A 55 -3.87 9.85 6.65
N SER A 56 -3.79 9.73 7.97
CA SER A 56 -2.74 10.32 8.80
C SER A 56 -1.72 9.25 9.19
N PHE A 57 -0.43 9.51 8.97
CA PHE A 57 0.63 8.55 9.29
C PHE A 57 1.97 9.27 9.51
N SER A 58 2.94 8.57 10.09
CA SER A 58 4.31 9.05 10.18
C SER A 58 5.21 8.35 9.17
N ARG A 59 6.20 9.08 8.67
CA ARG A 59 7.26 8.56 7.82
C ARG A 59 8.60 8.96 8.39
N THR A 60 9.52 8.01 8.48
CA THR A 60 10.90 8.25 8.86
C THR A 60 11.71 8.80 7.68
N THR A 61 12.42 9.91 7.90
CA THR A 61 13.35 10.49 6.93
C THR A 61 14.64 9.66 6.86
N PRO A 62 15.48 9.86 5.82
CA PRO A 62 16.80 9.23 5.78
C PRO A 62 17.71 9.59 6.97
N THR A 63 17.41 10.68 7.70
CA THR A 63 18.12 11.11 8.91
C THR A 63 17.55 10.49 10.19
N GLY A 64 16.52 9.64 10.09
CA GLY A 64 15.87 8.99 11.25
C GLY A 64 14.79 9.82 11.92
N GLU A 65 14.40 10.97 11.35
CA GLU A 65 13.37 11.84 11.91
C GLU A 65 11.97 11.38 11.48
N SER A 66 11.02 11.30 12.40
CA SER A 66 9.63 10.97 12.10
C SER A 66 8.86 12.22 11.65
N LEU A 67 8.51 12.29 10.37
CA LEU A 67 7.71 13.37 9.80
C LEU A 67 6.22 12.97 9.74
N PRO A 68 5.29 13.80 10.24
CA PRO A 68 3.86 13.57 10.06
C PRO A 68 3.45 13.82 8.60
N CYS A 69 2.65 12.90 8.06
CA CYS A 69 2.08 12.94 6.73
C CYS A 69 0.55 12.89 6.81
N ARG A 70 -0.13 13.63 5.93
CA ARG A 70 -1.55 13.50 5.67
C ARG A 70 -1.79 13.55 4.16
N TYR A 71 -2.48 12.54 3.62
CA TYR A 71 -2.78 12.49 2.19
C TYR A 71 -4.00 11.63 1.89
N GLN A 72 -4.60 11.83 0.72
CA GLN A 72 -5.79 11.13 0.27
C GLN A 72 -5.41 9.89 -0.53
N PHE A 73 -6.00 8.74 -0.20
CA PHE A 73 -5.73 7.48 -0.88
C PHE A 73 -7.01 6.76 -1.27
N GLU A 74 -6.95 6.07 -2.40
CA GLU A 74 -7.89 5.01 -2.76
C GLU A 74 -7.55 3.80 -1.87
N ILE A 75 -8.44 3.45 -0.95
CA ILE A 75 -8.21 2.39 0.04
C ILE A 75 -8.95 1.08 -0.29
N GLY A 76 -9.85 1.11 -1.28
CA GLY A 76 -10.57 -0.08 -1.73
C GLY A 76 -11.92 0.25 -2.34
N THR A 77 -12.91 -0.59 -2.02
CA THR A 77 -14.29 -0.50 -2.49
C THR A 77 -15.26 -0.36 -1.32
N PRO A 78 -16.50 0.10 -1.56
CA PRO A 78 -17.51 0.22 -0.49
C PRO A 78 -17.75 -1.06 0.31
N ARG A 79 -17.52 -2.24 -0.30
CA ARG A 79 -17.71 -3.54 0.34
C ARG A 79 -16.68 -3.85 1.42
N ASP A 80 -15.53 -3.16 1.40
CA ASP A 80 -14.46 -3.37 2.37
C ASP A 80 -14.78 -2.75 3.73
N GLY A 81 -15.77 -1.85 3.81
CA GLY A 81 -16.37 -1.38 5.06
C GLY A 81 -15.43 -0.59 5.98
N PHE A 82 -14.54 0.22 5.40
CA PHE A 82 -13.63 1.09 6.16
C PHE A 82 -14.38 2.22 6.88
N LYS A 83 -13.88 2.59 8.06
CA LYS A 83 -14.47 3.64 8.90
C LYS A 83 -13.41 4.61 9.41
N VAL A 84 -13.83 5.83 9.74
CA VAL A 84 -12.99 6.78 10.47
C VAL A 84 -12.52 6.16 11.79
N GLY A 85 -11.22 6.27 12.07
CA GLY A 85 -10.56 5.65 13.22
C GLY A 85 -10.00 4.25 12.96
N ASP A 86 -10.35 3.60 11.84
CA ASP A 86 -9.68 2.35 11.46
C ASP A 86 -8.19 2.62 11.21
N LYS A 87 -7.37 1.61 11.50
CA LYS A 87 -5.93 1.65 11.28
C LYS A 87 -5.54 0.75 10.12
N LEU A 88 -4.62 1.22 9.30
CA LEU A 88 -4.09 0.50 8.14
C LEU A 88 -2.59 0.34 8.27
N ASP A 89 -2.11 -0.87 8.01
CA ASP A 89 -0.68 -1.11 7.82
C ASP A 89 -0.28 -0.62 6.43
N ILE A 90 0.66 0.32 6.39
CA ILE A 90 1.15 0.90 5.16
C ILE A 90 2.67 0.84 5.08
N VAL A 91 3.18 0.90 3.85
CA VAL A 91 4.60 1.12 3.57
C VAL A 91 4.71 2.47 2.84
N PRO A 92 5.05 3.57 3.55
CA PRO A 92 5.26 4.86 2.92
C PRO A 92 6.42 4.84 1.93
N ALA A 93 6.29 5.58 0.82
CA ALA A 93 7.41 5.80 -0.07
C ALA A 93 8.44 6.74 0.58
N THR A 94 9.73 6.43 0.40
CA THR A 94 10.81 7.32 0.81
C THR A 94 10.68 8.65 0.07
N GLY A 95 10.77 9.77 0.80
CA GLY A 95 10.82 11.10 0.19
C GLY A 95 9.48 11.74 -0.18
N THR A 96 8.37 11.00 -0.35
CA THR A 96 7.01 11.59 -0.50
C THR A 96 5.95 11.09 0.51
N CYS A 97 4.97 11.94 0.87
CA CYS A 97 3.78 11.53 1.63
C CYS A 97 2.63 11.10 0.70
N GLN A 98 2.76 11.33 -0.61
CA GLN A 98 1.68 11.15 -1.59
C GLN A 98 1.57 9.70 -2.11
N ARG A 99 2.51 8.84 -1.68
CA ARG A 99 2.60 7.47 -2.14
C ARG A 99 2.89 6.57 -0.95
N ALA A 100 2.02 5.58 -0.76
CA ALA A 100 2.17 4.53 0.20
C ALA A 100 1.55 3.26 -0.37
N ASP A 101 2.16 2.11 -0.10
CA ASP A 101 1.55 0.81 -0.41
C ASP A 101 0.70 0.41 0.80
N ILE A 102 -0.61 0.23 0.60
CA ILE A 102 -1.53 -0.24 1.65
C ILE A 102 -1.45 -1.76 1.70
N ILE A 103 -1.06 -2.31 2.85
CA ILE A 103 -0.90 -3.75 3.06
C ILE A 103 -2.21 -4.39 3.51
N GLY A 104 -2.91 -3.73 4.45
CA GLY A 104 -4.16 -4.23 5.00
C GLY A 104 -4.60 -3.44 6.24
N ARG A 105 -5.60 -3.98 6.95
CA ARG A 105 -6.01 -3.46 8.26
C ARG A 105 -4.95 -3.82 9.31
N SER A 106 -4.65 -2.86 10.18
CA SER A 106 -3.78 -3.07 11.35
C SER A 106 -4.61 -3.69 12.48
N GLU A 107 -4.03 -4.64 13.23
CA GLU A 107 -4.68 -5.31 14.37
C GLU A 107 -4.87 -4.40 15.60
#